data_AF-A0A4S8WF15-F1
#
_entry.id   AF-A0A4S8WF15-F1
#
_cell.length_a   1.000
_cell.length_b   1.000
_cell.length_c   1.000
_cell.angle_alpha   90.00
_cell.angle_beta   90.00
_cell.angle_gamma   90.00
#
_symmetry.space_group_name_H-M   'P 1'
#
loop_
_entity.id
_entity.type
_entity.pdbx_description
1 polymer ?
#
loop_
_entity_poly.entity_id
_entity_poly.type
_entity_poly.pdbx_seq_one_letter_code
_entity_poly.pdbx_strand_id
1 'polypeptide(L)'
;MFQIIRAIWPGFLDIPNRLPESAGITSDELIAHFVFFCVQFPILLTPPYTLKYFFAFKTLIVPVVSVATVVVMVRKAGGVGDIWNQEYTTSGSARSWIILNNFSSQCGGWATMATNIPDFTRYMHSSRGVYWQALFLPVINLLMSMFGVISTSCAKVVYGEYIWSPLELAAQWDGPGGRCGAFFVGFCWVVAQIGTNLSASVISCSNDLISLFPKHINMR
;
A
#
# COMPACT_ATOMS: atom_id res chain seq x y z
N MET A 1 -6.50 -8.08 4.08
CA MET A 1 -7.51 -8.83 4.86
C MET A 1 -6.88 -9.80 5.85
N PHE A 2 -5.75 -10.43 5.54
CA PHE A 2 -5.09 -11.40 6.42
C PHE A 2 -4.92 -10.94 7.87
N GLN A 3 -4.30 -9.77 8.10
CA GLN A 3 -4.11 -9.23 9.46
C GLN A 3 -5.42 -8.88 10.18
N ILE A 4 -6.47 -8.51 9.44
CA ILE A 4 -7.80 -8.25 10.00
C ILE A 4 -8.43 -9.55 10.49
N ILE A 5 -8.38 -10.59 9.66
CA ILE A 5 -8.96 -11.90 9.96
C ILE A 5 -8.20 -12.52 11.13
N ARG A 6 -6.86 -12.47 11.15
CA ARG A 6 -6.05 -12.88 12.29
C ARG A 6 -6.39 -12.12 13.57
N ALA A 7 -6.57 -10.79 13.48
CA ALA A 7 -6.85 -9.97 14.66
C ALA A 7 -8.22 -10.30 15.28
N ILE A 8 -9.24 -10.56 14.45
CA ILE A 8 -10.59 -10.97 14.88
C ILE A 8 -10.60 -12.43 15.35
N TRP A 9 -10.02 -13.32 14.56
CA TRP A 9 -10.02 -14.78 14.77
C TRP A 9 -8.59 -15.33 14.77
N PRO A 10 -7.97 -15.49 15.96
CA PRO A 10 -6.59 -15.98 16.06
C PRO A 10 -6.38 -17.39 15.48
N GLY A 11 -7.38 -18.26 15.60
CA GLY A 11 -7.36 -19.62 15.04
C GLY A 11 -7.34 -19.69 13.50
N PHE A 12 -7.39 -18.54 12.81
CA PHE A 12 -7.13 -18.48 11.37
C PHE A 12 -5.70 -18.89 11.01
N LEU A 13 -4.75 -18.71 11.93
CA LEU A 13 -3.35 -19.14 11.76
C LEU A 13 -3.18 -20.66 11.82
N ASP A 14 -4.14 -21.39 12.41
CA ASP A 14 -4.06 -22.84 12.59
C ASP A 14 -4.62 -23.61 11.38
N ILE A 15 -5.00 -22.92 10.30
CA ILE A 15 -5.54 -23.56 9.10
C ILE A 15 -4.40 -24.31 8.39
N PRO A 16 -4.49 -25.65 8.23
CA PRO A 16 -3.43 -26.41 7.59
C PRO A 16 -3.34 -26.03 6.11
N ASN A 17 -2.12 -25.70 5.65
CA ASN A 17 -1.89 -25.40 4.25
C ASN A 17 -2.13 -26.66 3.40
N ARG A 18 -3.06 -26.58 2.45
CA ARG A 18 -3.38 -27.66 1.49
C ARG A 18 -2.78 -27.42 0.10
N LEU A 19 -2.09 -26.31 -0.10
CA LEU A 19 -1.46 -25.95 -1.37
C LEU A 19 -0.01 -26.45 -1.41
N PRO A 20 0.50 -26.85 -2.58
CA PRO A 20 1.90 -27.19 -2.75
C PRO A 20 2.79 -25.96 -2.55
N GLU A 21 4.00 -26.14 -2.01
CA GLU A 21 4.95 -25.04 -1.79
C GLU A 21 5.31 -24.28 -3.08
N SER A 22 5.21 -24.94 -4.24
CA SER A 22 5.42 -24.32 -5.56
C SER A 22 4.37 -23.26 -5.91
N ALA A 23 3.24 -23.20 -5.20
CA ALA A 23 2.19 -22.21 -5.44
C ALA A 23 2.58 -20.81 -4.93
N GLY A 24 3.57 -20.70 -4.04
CA GLY A 24 4.04 -19.42 -3.49
C GLY A 24 2.99 -18.64 -2.68
N ILE A 25 1.89 -19.29 -2.30
CA ILE A 25 0.79 -18.74 -1.49
C ILE A 25 0.28 -19.83 -0.56
N THR A 26 -0.04 -19.47 0.68
CA THR A 26 -0.64 -20.39 1.64
C THR A 26 -2.16 -20.36 1.57
N SER A 27 -2.82 -21.42 2.07
CA SER A 27 -4.27 -21.57 1.97
C SER A 27 -5.05 -20.48 2.72
N ASP A 28 -4.54 -20.06 3.88
CA ASP A 28 -5.03 -18.94 4.68
C ASP A 28 -4.85 -17.58 3.96
N GLU A 29 -3.71 -17.36 3.30
CA GLU A 29 -3.52 -16.17 2.46
C GLU A 29 -4.51 -16.13 1.28
N LEU A 30 -4.77 -17.27 0.64
CA LEU A 30 -5.73 -17.37 -0.46
C LEU A 30 -7.16 -17.07 0.02
N ILE A 31 -7.56 -17.58 1.19
CA ILE A 31 -8.86 -17.26 1.79
C ILE A 31 -8.95 -15.76 2.09
N ALA A 32 -7.91 -15.18 2.69
CA ALA A 32 -7.87 -13.75 2.96
C ALA A 32 -7.94 -12.91 1.67
N HIS A 33 -7.31 -13.38 0.59
CA HIS A 33 -7.40 -12.76 -0.73
C HIS A 33 -8.82 -12.85 -1.31
N PHE A 34 -9.47 -14.00 -1.20
CA PHE A 34 -10.85 -14.19 -1.64
C PHE A 34 -11.82 -13.27 -0.88
N VAL A 35 -11.68 -13.17 0.45
CA VAL A 35 -12.48 -12.25 1.27
C VAL A 35 -12.22 -10.79 0.86
N PHE A 36 -10.96 -10.43 0.59
CA PHE A 36 -10.63 -9.11 0.07
C PHE A 36 -11.34 -8.83 -1.26
N PHE A 37 -11.33 -9.79 -2.18
CA PHE A 37 -12.03 -9.67 -3.46
C PHE A 37 -13.54 -9.50 -3.27
N CYS A 38 -14.18 -10.30 -2.41
CA CYS A 38 -15.60 -10.17 -2.10
C CYS A 38 -15.98 -8.80 -1.53
N VAL A 39 -15.10 -8.19 -0.72
CA VAL A 39 -15.31 -6.84 -0.18
C VAL A 39 -15.03 -5.75 -1.22
N GLN A 40 -14.05 -5.96 -2.10
CA GLN A 40 -13.73 -5.03 -3.18
C GLN A 40 -14.83 -5.03 -4.27
N PHE A 41 -15.47 -6.17 -4.53
CA PHE A 41 -16.39 -6.36 -5.65
C PHE A 41 -17.61 -5.40 -5.65
N PRO A 42 -18.33 -5.17 -4.53
CA PRO A 42 -19.40 -4.16 -4.50
C PRO A 42 -18.90 -2.73 -4.75
N ILE A 43 -17.67 -2.42 -4.30
CA ILE A 43 -17.07 -1.09 -4.48
C ILE A 43 -16.68 -0.88 -5.95
N LEU A 44 -16.25 -1.94 -6.65
CA LEU A 44 -15.98 -1.92 -8.09
C LEU A 44 -17.21 -1.53 -8.92
N LEU A 45 -18.40 -1.98 -8.52
CA LEU A 45 -19.67 -1.68 -9.21
C LEU A 45 -20.16 -0.25 -8.94
N THR A 46 -19.48 0.49 -8.05
CA THR A 46 -19.88 1.85 -7.68
C THR A 46 -19.36 2.86 -8.71
N PRO A 47 -20.20 3.79 -9.20
CA PRO A 47 -19.78 4.74 -10.21
C PRO A 47 -18.59 5.62 -9.77
N PRO A 48 -17.66 5.99 -10.69
CA PRO A 48 -16.46 6.73 -10.33
C PRO A 48 -16.70 8.09 -9.64
N TYR A 49 -17.83 8.74 -9.90
CA TYR A 49 -18.13 10.07 -9.36
C TYR A 49 -18.46 10.08 -7.86
N THR A 50 -18.93 8.97 -7.29
CA THR A 50 -19.16 8.84 -5.83
C THR A 50 -17.88 8.48 -5.08
N LEU A 51 -16.84 8.00 -5.78
CA LEU A 51 -15.58 7.58 -5.18
C LEU A 51 -14.77 8.74 -4.57
N LYS A 52 -15.09 10.00 -4.89
CA LYS A 52 -14.39 11.17 -4.32
C LYS A 52 -14.36 11.15 -2.78
N TYR A 53 -15.43 10.68 -2.14
CA TYR A 53 -15.50 10.56 -0.69
C TYR A 53 -14.65 9.42 -0.15
N PHE A 54 -14.58 8.30 -0.90
CA PHE A 54 -13.70 7.19 -0.58
C PHE A 54 -12.22 7.60 -0.66
N PHE A 55 -11.84 8.33 -1.72
CA PHE A 55 -10.48 8.86 -1.86
C PHE A 55 -10.14 9.90 -0.78
N ALA A 56 -11.08 10.79 -0.42
CA ALA A 56 -10.88 11.72 0.69
C ALA A 56 -10.65 10.99 2.03
N PHE A 57 -11.47 9.97 2.30
CA PHE A 57 -11.31 9.12 3.49
C PHE A 57 -9.96 8.40 3.50
N LYS A 58 -9.55 7.81 2.37
CA LYS A 58 -8.24 7.16 2.19
C LYS A 58 -7.09 8.14 2.49
N THR A 59 -7.15 9.34 1.92
CA THR A 59 -6.09 10.36 2.10
C THR A 59 -5.93 10.81 3.54
N LEU A 60 -6.98 10.69 4.37
CA LEU A 60 -6.89 10.98 5.81
C LEU A 60 -6.39 9.77 6.61
N ILE A 61 -6.96 8.59 6.39
CA ILE A 61 -6.68 7.42 7.23
C ILE A 61 -5.26 6.88 7.03
N VAL A 62 -4.75 6.90 5.79
CA VAL A 62 -3.44 6.33 5.47
C VAL A 62 -2.31 7.08 6.18
N PRO A 63 -2.19 8.42 6.08
CA PRO A 63 -1.16 9.14 6.81
C PRO A 63 -1.30 9.01 8.34
N VAL A 64 -2.52 9.02 8.87
CA VAL A 64 -2.76 8.90 10.32
C VAL A 64 -2.26 7.56 10.85
N VAL A 65 -2.58 6.46 10.17
CA VAL A 65 -2.14 5.12 10.58
C VAL A 65 -0.65 4.92 10.34
N SER A 66 -0.09 5.49 9.26
CA SER A 66 1.37 5.49 9.04
C SER A 66 2.11 6.21 10.17
N VAL A 67 1.65 7.40 10.58
CA VAL A 67 2.24 8.15 11.70
C VAL A 67 2.09 7.38 13.01
N ALA A 68 0.91 6.80 13.27
CA ALA A 68 0.68 6.00 14.46
C ALA A 68 1.64 4.79 14.52
N THR A 69 1.85 4.11 13.40
CA THR A 69 2.79 2.99 13.28
C THR A 69 4.22 3.41 13.59
N VAL A 70 4.67 4.54 13.02
CA VAL A 70 6.00 5.10 13.31
C VAL A 70 6.15 5.43 14.80
N VAL A 71 5.15 6.09 15.41
CA VAL A 71 5.21 6.47 16.83
C VAL A 71 5.31 5.23 17.72
N VAL A 72 4.54 4.18 17.45
CA VAL A 72 4.60 2.91 18.19
C VAL A 72 5.98 2.27 18.06
N MET A 73 6.54 2.25 16.85
CA MET A 73 7.84 1.66 16.58
C MET A 73 8.99 2.42 17.24
N VAL A 74 8.98 3.75 17.16
CA VAL A 74 9.96 4.61 17.83
C VAL A 74 9.90 4.44 19.35
N ARG A 75 8.69 4.33 19.91
CA ARG A 75 8.51 4.05 21.35
C ARG A 75 9.06 2.68 21.74
N LYS A 76 8.85 1.64 20.93
CA LYS A 76 9.38 0.28 21.17
C LYS A 76 10.90 0.22 21.01
N ALA A 77 11.47 0.94 20.05
CA ALA A 77 12.91 0.97 19.79
C ALA A 77 13.69 1.90 20.74
N GLY A 78 13.00 2.75 21.52
CA GLY A 78 13.65 3.75 22.38
C GLY A 78 14.31 4.89 21.60
N GLY A 79 14.00 5.06 20.31
CA GLY A 79 14.64 6.02 19.42
C GLY A 79 14.27 5.78 17.95
N VAL A 80 14.91 6.54 17.04
CA VAL A 80 14.65 6.47 15.58
C VAL A 80 15.46 5.34 14.91
N GLY A 81 16.24 4.59 15.69
CA GLY A 81 17.19 3.58 15.22
C GLY A 81 18.46 4.15 14.60
N ASP A 82 19.36 3.26 14.19
CA ASP A 82 20.71 3.62 13.71
C ASP A 82 20.78 4.02 12.23
N ILE A 83 19.64 4.09 11.53
CA ILE A 83 19.61 4.34 10.08
C ILE A 83 20.28 5.67 9.68
N TRP A 84 20.22 6.68 10.54
CA TRP A 84 20.85 7.98 10.30
C TRP A 84 22.38 7.94 10.44
N ASN A 85 22.89 6.95 11.16
CA ASN A 85 24.32 6.75 11.40
C ASN A 85 24.91 5.65 10.51
N GLN A 86 24.16 5.10 9.55
CA GLN A 86 24.66 4.05 8.67
C GLN A 86 25.71 4.60 7.70
N GLU A 87 26.88 3.99 7.71
CA GLU A 87 27.95 4.31 6.77
C GLU A 87 27.67 3.72 5.38
N TYR A 88 28.15 4.42 4.35
CA TYR A 88 28.04 3.97 2.98
C TYR A 88 28.94 2.76 2.73
N THR A 89 28.34 1.64 2.32
CA THR A 89 29.07 0.40 2.01
C THR A 89 29.70 0.39 0.61
N THR A 90 29.27 1.27 -0.29
CA THR A 90 29.71 1.31 -1.70
C THR A 90 30.24 2.68 -2.11
N SER A 91 31.36 2.73 -2.81
CA SER A 91 32.01 3.95 -3.30
C SER A 91 32.26 3.92 -4.83
N GLY A 92 32.55 5.09 -5.41
CA GLY A 92 32.90 5.23 -6.84
C GLY A 92 31.74 4.95 -7.81
N SER A 93 32.06 4.33 -8.95
CA SER A 93 31.10 4.07 -10.05
C SER A 93 29.94 3.16 -9.62
N ALA A 94 30.20 2.19 -8.74
CA ALA A 94 29.17 1.29 -8.21
C ALA A 94 28.05 2.06 -7.49
N ARG A 95 28.40 3.11 -6.71
CA ARG A 95 27.41 3.98 -6.05
C ARG A 95 26.54 4.72 -7.06
N SER A 96 27.15 5.29 -8.10
CA SER A 96 26.42 6.00 -9.16
C SER A 96 25.45 5.06 -9.88
N TRP A 97 25.86 3.81 -10.12
CA TRP A 97 25.01 2.82 -10.76
C TRP A 97 23.85 2.36 -9.89
N ILE A 98 24.08 2.19 -8.58
CA ILE A 98 23.02 1.92 -7.61
C ILE A 98 22.01 3.08 -7.56
N ILE A 99 22.48 4.34 -7.55
CA ILE A 99 21.60 5.51 -7.57
C ILE A 99 20.74 5.53 -8.83
N LEU A 100 21.35 5.31 -10.01
CA LEU A 100 20.63 5.25 -11.28
C LEU A 100 19.62 4.10 -11.30
N ASN A 101 20.00 2.92 -10.83
CA ASN A 101 19.10 1.77 -10.76
C ASN A 101 17.89 2.03 -9.84
N ASN A 102 18.12 2.65 -8.67
CA ASN A 102 17.03 3.04 -7.78
C ASN A 102 16.12 4.10 -8.42
N PHE A 103 16.69 5.10 -9.09
CA PHE A 103 15.91 6.10 -9.80
C PHE A 103 15.05 5.48 -10.91
N SER A 104 15.64 4.61 -11.72
CA SER A 104 14.93 3.86 -12.77
C SER A 104 13.84 2.96 -12.20
N SER A 105 14.07 2.30 -11.06
CA SER A 105 13.07 1.47 -10.38
C SER A 105 11.87 2.32 -9.92
N GLN A 106 12.12 3.49 -9.32
CA GLN A 106 11.05 4.41 -8.92
C GLN A 106 10.28 4.94 -10.14
N CYS A 107 10.97 5.37 -11.20
CA CYS A 107 10.31 5.81 -12.43
C CYS A 107 9.47 4.69 -13.07
N GLY A 108 9.99 3.47 -13.11
CA GLY A 108 9.30 2.30 -13.65
C GLY A 108 8.01 1.99 -12.88
N GLY A 109 8.04 2.05 -11.55
CA GLY A 109 6.86 1.81 -10.71
C GLY A 109 5.70 2.79 -10.95
N TRP A 110 5.99 4.01 -11.38
CA TRP A 110 4.98 5.03 -11.68
C TRP A 110 4.66 5.20 -13.16
N ALA A 111 5.37 4.49 -14.06
CA ALA A 111 5.20 4.63 -15.51
C ALA A 111 3.77 4.31 -15.97
N THR A 112 3.16 3.26 -15.43
CA THR A 112 1.77 2.88 -15.76
C THR A 112 0.76 3.97 -15.35
N MET A 113 0.98 4.61 -14.21
CA MET A 113 0.13 5.71 -13.74
C MET A 113 0.33 6.99 -14.58
N ALA A 114 1.52 7.18 -15.14
CA ALA A 114 1.77 8.29 -16.05
C ALA A 114 0.99 8.12 -17.37
N THR A 115 0.91 6.88 -17.89
CA THR A 115 0.20 6.59 -19.14
C THR A 115 -1.32 6.67 -19.01
N ASN A 116 -1.87 6.38 -17.82
CA ASN A 116 -3.31 6.40 -17.59
C ASN A 116 -3.84 7.72 -16.98
N ILE A 117 -2.96 8.70 -16.71
CA ILE A 117 -3.37 10.02 -16.22
C ILE A 117 -4.49 10.68 -17.05
N PRO A 118 -4.57 10.53 -18.40
CA PRO A 118 -5.64 11.12 -19.20
C PRO A 118 -7.04 10.62 -18.83
N ASP A 119 -7.16 9.40 -18.30
CA ASP A 119 -8.43 8.83 -17.84
C ASP A 119 -9.04 9.63 -16.69
N PHE A 120 -8.19 10.25 -15.87
CA PHE A 120 -8.60 11.08 -14.73
C PHE A 120 -8.76 12.54 -15.12
N THR A 121 -7.84 13.07 -15.94
CA THR A 121 -7.87 14.48 -16.31
C THR A 121 -9.09 14.84 -17.16
N ARG A 122 -9.67 13.89 -17.91
CA ARG A 122 -10.92 14.08 -18.66
C ARG A 122 -12.13 14.42 -17.79
N TYR A 123 -12.10 14.03 -16.50
CA TYR A 123 -13.17 14.33 -15.53
C TYR A 123 -12.90 15.60 -14.71
N MET A 124 -11.78 16.30 -14.94
CA MET A 124 -11.47 17.51 -14.19
C MET A 124 -12.24 18.73 -14.71
N HIS A 125 -12.77 19.53 -13.78
CA HIS A 125 -13.41 20.80 -14.10
C HIS A 125 -12.42 21.92 -14.46
N SER A 126 -11.15 21.81 -14.07
CA SER A 126 -10.12 22.84 -14.32
C SER A 126 -8.73 22.24 -14.50
N SER A 127 -7.99 22.71 -15.50
CA SER A 127 -6.61 22.31 -15.78
C SER A 127 -5.61 22.68 -14.68
N ARG A 128 -5.98 23.58 -13.75
CA ARG A 128 -5.14 23.96 -12.61
C ARG A 128 -4.92 22.83 -11.61
N GLY A 129 -5.77 21.79 -11.64
CA GLY A 129 -5.62 20.59 -10.79
C GLY A 129 -4.29 19.86 -10.98
N VAL A 130 -3.71 19.95 -12.18
CA VAL A 130 -2.43 19.29 -12.52
C VAL A 130 -1.27 19.86 -11.70
N TYR A 131 -1.23 21.17 -11.50
CA TYR A 131 -0.17 21.81 -10.71
C TYR A 131 -0.21 21.40 -9.23
N TRP A 132 -1.40 21.19 -8.68
CA TRP A 132 -1.55 20.68 -7.32
C TRP A 132 -1.01 19.25 -7.19
N GLN A 133 -1.24 18.39 -8.19
CA GLN A 133 -0.68 17.05 -8.19
C GLN A 133 0.86 17.07 -8.27
N ALA A 134 1.43 17.94 -9.12
CA ALA A 134 2.87 18.09 -9.25
C ALA A 134 3.54 18.52 -7.93
N LEU A 135 2.85 19.29 -7.09
CA LEU A 135 3.35 19.71 -5.78
C LEU A 135 3.11 18.64 -4.69
N PHE A 136 1.89 18.11 -4.58
CA PHE A 136 1.52 17.24 -3.47
C PHE A 136 2.03 15.80 -3.61
N LEU A 137 2.11 15.26 -4.83
CA LEU A 137 2.54 13.86 -5.03
C LEU A 137 3.98 13.62 -4.53
N PRO A 138 4.99 14.44 -4.89
CA PRO A 138 6.35 14.23 -4.38
C PRO A 138 6.44 14.38 -2.86
N VAL A 139 5.73 15.35 -2.28
CA VAL A 139 5.74 15.61 -0.83
C VAL A 139 5.13 14.44 -0.05
N ILE A 140 3.96 13.95 -0.47
CA ILE A 140 3.31 12.81 0.19
C ILE A 140 4.18 11.56 0.04
N ASN A 141 4.74 11.32 -1.15
CA ASN A 141 5.59 10.16 -1.38
C ASN A 141 6.87 10.19 -0.54
N LEU A 142 7.49 11.38 -0.39
CA LEU A 142 8.64 11.57 0.49
C LEU A 142 8.28 11.26 1.94
N LEU A 143 7.17 11.79 2.45
CA LEU A 143 6.71 11.56 3.82
C LEU A 143 6.43 10.07 4.08
N MET A 144 5.69 9.40 3.18
CA MET A 144 5.40 7.98 3.33
C MET A 144 6.66 7.12 3.26
N SER A 145 7.61 7.48 2.38
CA SER A 145 8.90 6.79 2.28
C SER A 145 9.72 6.96 3.56
N MET A 146 9.77 8.18 4.13
CA MET A 146 10.43 8.43 5.40
C MET A 146 9.81 7.61 6.54
N PHE A 147 8.47 7.53 6.61
CA PHE A 147 7.78 6.73 7.62
C PHE A 147 8.11 5.23 7.49
N GLY A 148 8.18 4.72 6.26
CA GLY A 148 8.63 3.35 5.99
C GLY A 148 10.06 3.12 6.49
N VAL A 149 11.00 3.96 6.07
CA VAL A 149 12.42 3.85 6.44
C VAL A 149 12.63 3.89 7.96
N ILE A 150 11.97 4.82 8.65
CA ILE A 150 12.05 4.92 10.12
C ILE A 150 11.48 3.66 10.78
N SER A 151 10.32 3.18 10.31
CA SER A 151 9.67 1.97 10.87
C SER A 151 10.54 0.72 10.66
N THR A 152 11.12 0.55 9.48
CA THR A 152 12.05 -0.56 9.17
C THR A 152 13.31 -0.47 10.04
N SER A 153 13.87 0.74 10.25
CA SER A 153 15.02 0.90 11.15
C SER A 153 14.69 0.53 12.59
N CYS A 154 13.53 0.96 13.08
CA CYS A 154 13.07 0.61 14.42
C CYS A 154 12.81 -0.90 14.53
N ALA A 155 12.29 -1.54 13.46
CA ALA A 155 12.08 -2.97 13.41
C ALA A 155 13.38 -3.75 13.61
N LYS A 156 14.50 -3.31 13.01
CA LYS A 156 15.81 -3.92 13.25
C LYS A 156 16.26 -3.81 14.70
N VAL A 157 16.04 -2.68 15.36
CA VAL A 157 16.42 -2.49 16.77
C VAL A 157 15.58 -3.38 17.70
N VAL A 158 14.28 -3.50 17.42
CA VAL A 158 13.34 -4.22 18.29
C VAL A 158 13.35 -5.73 18.03
N TYR A 159 13.39 -6.15 16.77
CA TYR A 159 13.20 -7.52 16.32
C TYR A 159 14.46 -8.16 15.71
N GLY A 160 15.54 -7.40 15.51
CA GLY A 160 16.80 -7.90 14.93
C GLY A 160 16.83 -7.97 13.40
N GLU A 161 15.70 -7.79 12.72
CA GLU A 161 15.57 -7.92 11.26
C GLU A 161 14.93 -6.68 10.61
N TYR A 162 15.27 -6.44 9.34
CA TYR A 162 14.68 -5.35 8.56
C TYR A 162 13.33 -5.77 7.99
N ILE A 163 12.25 -5.40 8.69
CA ILE A 163 10.87 -5.64 8.23
C ILE A 163 10.38 -4.43 7.44
N TRP A 164 10.18 -4.61 6.14
CA TRP A 164 9.70 -3.57 5.22
C TRP A 164 8.18 -3.53 5.10
N SER A 165 7.52 -4.66 5.29
CA SER A 165 6.08 -4.76 5.20
C SER A 165 5.42 -4.27 6.49
N PRO A 166 4.58 -3.22 6.45
CA PRO A 166 3.85 -2.76 7.63
C PRO A 166 2.85 -3.81 8.14
N LEU A 167 2.41 -4.73 7.28
CA LEU A 167 1.55 -5.85 7.68
C LEU A 167 2.33 -6.91 8.47
N GLU A 168 3.57 -7.20 8.07
CA GLU A 168 4.46 -8.08 8.84
C GLU A 168 4.90 -7.42 10.14
N LEU A 169 5.10 -6.11 10.12
CA LEU A 169 5.43 -5.36 11.33
C LEU A 169 4.31 -5.41 12.37
N ALA A 170 3.07 -5.22 11.90
CA ALA A 170 1.87 -5.40 12.71
C ALA A 170 1.69 -6.85 13.18
N ALA A 171 2.23 -7.82 12.43
CA ALA A 171 2.16 -9.23 12.79
C ALA A 171 2.98 -9.58 14.04
N GLN A 172 3.99 -8.76 14.37
CA GLN A 172 4.86 -8.90 15.54
C GLN A 172 4.28 -8.26 16.82
N TRP A 173 3.09 -7.65 16.74
CA TRP A 173 2.48 -6.97 17.88
C TRP A 173 1.54 -7.91 18.66
N ASP A 174 2.08 -8.54 19.70
CA ASP A 174 1.31 -9.43 20.57
C ASP A 174 0.55 -8.71 21.70
N GLY A 175 -0.49 -9.38 22.21
CA GLY A 175 -1.35 -8.91 23.30
C GLY A 175 -2.63 -8.17 22.84
N PRO A 176 -3.54 -7.80 23.78
CA PRO A 176 -4.83 -7.19 23.45
C PRO A 176 -4.69 -5.85 22.70
N GLY A 177 -3.74 -5.01 23.11
CA GLY A 177 -3.44 -3.74 22.44
C GLY A 177 -2.75 -3.92 21.08
N GLY A 178 -1.84 -4.90 20.97
CA GLY A 178 -1.16 -5.23 19.71
C GLY A 178 -2.12 -5.75 18.64
N ARG A 179 -3.05 -6.63 19.02
CA ARG A 179 -4.12 -7.13 18.15
C ARG A 179 -5.02 -6.00 17.61
N CYS A 180 -5.37 -5.05 18.48
CA CYS A 180 -6.14 -3.88 18.07
C CYS A 180 -5.36 -3.01 17.06
N GLY A 181 -4.07 -2.79 17.30
CA GLY A 181 -3.18 -2.11 16.36
C GLY A 181 -3.08 -2.83 15.01
N ALA A 182 -2.90 -4.15 15.02
CA ALA A 182 -2.81 -4.96 13.81
C ALA A 182 -4.11 -4.93 12.99
N PHE A 183 -5.28 -4.90 13.65
CA PHE A 183 -6.56 -4.69 12.99
C PHE A 183 -6.61 -3.34 12.27
N PHE A 184 -6.26 -2.23 12.95
CA PHE A 184 -6.31 -0.89 12.34
C PHE A 184 -5.32 -0.72 11.19
N VAL A 185 -4.09 -1.24 11.34
CA VAL A 185 -3.10 -1.26 10.24
C VAL A 185 -3.63 -2.09 9.07
N GLY A 186 -4.14 -3.29 9.34
CA GLY A 186 -4.73 -4.16 8.32
C GLY A 186 -5.92 -3.50 7.60
N PHE A 187 -6.82 -2.86 8.35
CA PHE A 187 -7.97 -2.14 7.82
C PHE A 187 -7.55 -0.98 6.91
N CYS A 188 -6.64 -0.15 7.38
CA CYS A 188 -6.11 0.97 6.62
C CYS A 188 -5.47 0.51 5.31
N TRP A 189 -4.71 -0.59 5.33
CA TRP A 189 -4.05 -1.14 4.14
C TRP A 189 -5.05 -1.76 3.17
N VAL A 190 -6.13 -2.38 3.66
CA VAL A 190 -7.24 -2.83 2.82
C VAL A 190 -7.90 -1.65 2.11
N VAL A 191 -8.23 -0.57 2.83
CA VAL A 191 -8.81 0.64 2.22
C VAL A 191 -7.86 1.26 1.21
N ALA A 192 -6.57 1.36 1.54
CA ALA A 192 -5.55 1.87 0.65
C ALA A 192 -5.46 1.06 -0.64
N GLN A 193 -5.43 -0.28 -0.52
CA GLN A 193 -5.32 -1.21 -1.63
C GLN A 193 -6.55 -1.16 -2.54
N ILE A 194 -7.76 -1.15 -1.98
CA ILE A 194 -9.00 -1.00 -2.75
C ILE A 194 -8.95 0.30 -3.56
N GLY A 195 -8.60 1.41 -2.93
CA GLY A 195 -8.53 2.71 -3.61
C GLY A 195 -7.49 2.75 -4.71
N THR A 196 -6.30 2.18 -4.46
CA THR A 196 -5.24 2.14 -5.48
C THR A 196 -5.61 1.23 -6.64
N ASN A 197 -6.18 0.05 -6.39
CA ASN A 197 -6.61 -0.86 -7.45
C ASN A 197 -7.70 -0.22 -8.33
N LEU A 198 -8.68 0.42 -7.70
CA LEU A 198 -9.76 1.12 -8.38
C LEU A 198 -9.26 2.27 -9.26
N SER A 199 -8.33 3.10 -8.76
CA SER A 199 -7.76 4.19 -9.54
C SER A 199 -6.75 3.73 -10.60
N ALA A 200 -5.86 2.79 -10.27
CA ALA A 200 -4.73 2.48 -11.14
C ALA A 200 -5.09 1.49 -12.26
N SER A 201 -6.02 0.56 -12.00
CA SER A 201 -6.24 -0.60 -12.87
C SER A 201 -7.65 -0.66 -13.42
N VAL A 202 -8.66 -0.49 -12.55
CA VAL A 202 -10.06 -0.73 -12.93
C VAL A 202 -10.57 0.33 -13.89
N ILE A 203 -10.41 1.62 -13.55
CA ILE A 203 -10.95 2.72 -14.37
C ILE A 203 -10.35 2.69 -15.78
N SER A 204 -9.03 2.50 -15.89
CA SER A 204 -8.35 2.39 -17.17
C SER A 204 -8.78 1.17 -17.97
N CYS A 205 -8.85 -0.01 -17.33
CA CYS A 205 -9.32 -1.22 -17.98
C CYS A 205 -10.77 -1.09 -18.48
N SER A 206 -11.66 -0.50 -17.68
CA SER A 206 -13.04 -0.23 -18.09
C SER A 206 -13.10 0.72 -19.30
N ASN A 207 -12.30 1.80 -19.30
CA ASN A 207 -12.24 2.72 -20.43
C ASN A 207 -11.72 2.05 -21.71
N ASP A 208 -10.70 1.21 -21.60
CA ASP A 208 -10.13 0.46 -22.73
C ASP A 208 -11.13 -0.54 -23.30
N LEU A 209 -11.81 -1.30 -22.45
CA LEU A 209 -12.81 -2.30 -22.86
C LEU A 209 -14.03 -1.67 -23.53
N ILE A 210 -14.50 -0.52 -23.04
CA ILE A 210 -15.60 0.23 -23.69
C ILE A 210 -15.16 0.72 -25.08
N SER A 211 -13.91 1.16 -25.21
CA SER A 211 -13.38 1.65 -26.48
C SER A 211 -13.21 0.51 -27.49
N LEU A 212 -12.84 -0.69 -27.04
CA LEU A 212 -12.68 -1.89 -27.89
C LEU A 212 -14.01 -2.56 -28.25
N PHE A 213 -14.94 -2.70 -27.30
CA PHE A 213 -16.19 -3.44 -27.48
C PHE A 213 -17.43 -2.65 -27.01
N PRO A 214 -17.71 -1.47 -27.60
CA PRO A 214 -18.75 -0.55 -27.11
C PRO A 214 -20.17 -1.12 -27.16
N LYS A 215 -20.42 -2.15 -27.98
CA LYS A 215 -21.72 -2.82 -28.10
C LYS A 215 -21.96 -3.88 -27.02
N HIS A 216 -20.92 -4.39 -26.37
CA HIS A 216 -21.00 -5.54 -25.46
C HIS A 216 -20.63 -5.18 -24.02
N ILE A 217 -19.86 -4.12 -23.82
CA ILE A 217 -19.33 -3.73 -22.51
C ILE A 217 -19.77 -2.31 -22.20
N ASN A 218 -20.31 -2.12 -20.99
CA ASN A 218 -20.62 -0.81 -20.45
C ASN A 218 -19.68 -0.52 -19.26
N MET A 219 -19.69 0.71 -18.76
CA MET A 219 -18.85 1.15 -17.65
C MET A 219 -19.28 0.58 -16.28
N ARG A 220 -20.24 -0.34 -16.26
CA ARG A 220 -20.78 -1.01 -15.08
C ARG A 220 -20.51 -2.50 -15.17
#